data_AF-A0A8F2AZA4-F1
#
_entry.id   AF-A0A8F2AZA4-F1
#
_cell.length_a   1.000
_cell.length_b   1.000
_cell.length_c   1.000
_cell.angle_alpha   90.00
_cell.angle_beta   90.00
_cell.angle_gamma   90.00
#
_symmetry.space_group_name_H-M   'P 1'
#
loop_
_entity.id
_entity.type
_entity.pdbx_description
1 polymer ?
#
loop_
_entity_poly.entity_id
_entity_poly.type
_entity_poly.pdbx_seq_one_letter_code
_entity_poly.pdbx_strand_id
1 'polypeptide(L)'
;MAFESITDSKIEELILCEKRVINPGIKSKIKAEHEQYNYDAISLDTNKYKFMIYKRQNKREGMEDDFSCGIIWIAPSGEMLTLKRYNGPNHKHKNHLENDSLTDGAHVHIATERYIRANKKAEGFAEKTSCYITVEGALHCLVKACNVKNIQTTPDESRLF
;
A
#
# COMPACT_ATOMS: atom_id res chain seq x y z
N MET A 1 -19.51 11.41 -2.54
CA MET A 1 -18.04 11.38 -2.35
C MET A 1 -17.37 11.01 -3.67
N ALA A 2 -16.17 11.50 -3.97
CA ALA A 2 -15.57 11.37 -5.31
C ALA A 2 -15.33 9.95 -5.82
N PHE A 3 -15.42 8.96 -4.94
CA PHE A 3 -15.22 7.56 -5.28
C PHE A 3 -16.49 6.71 -5.16
N GLU A 4 -17.68 7.29 -4.90
CA GLU A 4 -18.92 6.52 -4.70
C GLU A 4 -19.31 5.61 -5.88
N SER A 5 -18.85 5.93 -7.09
CA SER A 5 -19.08 5.14 -8.29
C SER A 5 -17.94 4.21 -8.66
N ILE A 6 -16.85 4.14 -7.88
CA ILE A 6 -15.73 3.25 -8.19
C ILE A 6 -16.11 1.80 -7.90
N THR A 7 -15.81 0.93 -8.86
CA THR A 7 -16.11 -0.51 -8.76
C THR A 7 -14.85 -1.31 -8.43
N ASP A 8 -15.04 -2.55 -7.97
CA ASP A 8 -13.93 -3.49 -7.74
C ASP A 8 -13.15 -3.74 -9.03
N SER A 9 -13.83 -3.81 -10.19
CA SER A 9 -13.19 -3.90 -11.50
C SER A 9 -12.28 -2.69 -11.80
N LYS A 10 -12.71 -1.48 -11.43
CA LYS A 10 -11.87 -0.29 -11.60
C LYS A 10 -10.68 -0.27 -10.63
N ILE A 11 -10.90 -0.68 -9.39
CA ILE A 11 -9.84 -0.81 -8.39
C ILE A 11 -8.80 -1.83 -8.87
N GLU A 12 -9.24 -2.97 -9.38
CA GLU A 12 -8.37 -4.00 -9.94
C GLU A 12 -7.59 -3.50 -11.16
N GLU A 13 -8.24 -2.79 -12.09
CA GLU A 13 -7.57 -2.11 -13.21
C GLU A 13 -6.42 -1.20 -12.72
N LEU A 14 -6.70 -0.34 -11.73
CA LEU A 14 -5.70 0.58 -11.17
C LEU A 14 -4.55 -0.15 -10.45
N ILE A 15 -4.84 -1.28 -9.79
CA ILE A 15 -3.83 -2.11 -9.13
C ILE A 15 -2.95 -2.80 -10.18
N LEU A 16 -3.53 -3.42 -11.19
CA LEU A 16 -2.83 -4.27 -12.16
C LEU A 16 -2.17 -3.50 -13.31
N CYS A 17 -2.63 -2.28 -13.63
CA CYS A 17 -2.06 -1.50 -14.72
C CYS A 17 -0.55 -1.32 -14.51
N GLU A 18 0.22 -1.47 -15.58
CA GLU A 18 1.65 -1.23 -15.49
C GLU A 18 1.91 0.25 -15.20
N LYS A 19 2.77 0.51 -14.21
CA LYS A 19 3.05 1.87 -13.74
C LYS A 19 4.54 2.05 -13.51
N ARG A 20 5.07 3.23 -13.83
CA ARG A 20 6.50 3.55 -13.76
C ARG A 20 6.74 4.67 -12.77
N VAL A 21 7.65 4.45 -11.82
CA VAL A 21 8.15 5.49 -10.92
C VAL A 21 8.91 6.55 -11.71
N ILE A 22 8.60 7.82 -11.48
CA ILE A 22 9.20 8.98 -12.18
C ILE A 22 10.27 9.70 -11.35
N ASN A 23 10.37 9.40 -10.05
CA ASN A 23 11.33 10.00 -9.13
C ASN A 23 12.12 8.94 -8.32
N PRO A 24 12.79 7.97 -8.97
CA PRO A 24 13.41 6.83 -8.28
C PRO A 24 14.49 7.21 -7.26
N GLY A 25 15.18 8.35 -7.46
CA GLY A 25 16.22 8.86 -6.57
C GLY A 25 15.70 9.70 -5.38
N ILE A 26 14.44 9.54 -4.99
CA ILE A 26 13.86 10.30 -3.88
C ILE A 26 14.61 10.02 -2.57
N LYS A 27 14.85 11.07 -1.79
CA LYS A 27 15.42 10.95 -0.44
C LYS A 27 14.31 10.77 0.58
N SER A 28 14.59 10.04 1.66
CA SER A 28 13.65 9.99 2.78
C SER A 28 13.42 11.37 3.39
N LYS A 29 12.22 11.54 3.91
CA LYS A 29 11.89 12.61 4.85
C LYS A 29 11.79 11.98 6.23
N ILE A 30 12.53 12.54 7.18
CA ILE A 30 12.36 12.23 8.59
C ILE A 30 11.27 13.16 9.12
N LYS A 31 10.18 12.59 9.61
CA LYS A 31 9.09 13.33 10.25
C LYS A 31 8.91 12.76 11.65
N ALA A 32 9.40 13.50 12.65
CA ALA A 32 9.55 13.00 14.02
C ALA A 32 10.35 11.68 14.02
N GLU A 33 9.80 10.61 14.57
CA GLU A 33 10.45 9.29 14.70
C GLU A 33 10.19 8.36 13.51
N HIS A 34 9.55 8.86 12.45
CA HIS A 34 9.28 8.07 11.25
C HIS A 34 10.16 8.50 10.09
N GLU A 35 10.76 7.52 9.43
CA GLU A 35 11.37 7.68 8.11
C GLU A 35 10.34 7.35 7.04
N GLN A 36 10.16 8.23 6.04
CA GLN A 36 9.21 8.02 4.96
C GLN A 36 9.80 8.34 3.59
N TYR A 37 9.51 7.49 2.61
CA TYR A 37 9.78 7.70 1.18
C TYR A 37 8.45 7.80 0.44
N ASN A 38 8.35 8.73 -0.52
CA ASN A 38 7.19 8.89 -1.41
C ASN A 38 7.69 8.89 -2.87
N TYR A 39 7.36 7.84 -3.61
CA TYR A 39 7.63 7.70 -5.03
C TYR A 39 6.39 8.08 -5.82
N ASP A 40 6.55 8.98 -6.78
CA ASP A 40 5.51 9.32 -7.74
C ASP A 40 5.60 8.34 -8.91
N ALA A 41 4.46 7.89 -9.41
CA ALA A 41 4.38 6.99 -10.55
C ALA A 41 3.22 7.34 -11.49
N ILE A 42 3.35 6.94 -12.75
CA ILE A 42 2.31 7.11 -13.78
C ILE A 42 2.04 5.79 -14.50
N SER A 43 0.81 5.58 -14.97
CA SER A 43 0.47 4.42 -15.79
C SER A 43 1.20 4.46 -17.13
N LEU A 44 1.80 3.35 -17.57
CA LEU A 44 2.57 3.30 -18.82
C LEU A 44 1.70 3.15 -20.07
N ASP A 45 0.56 2.48 -19.94
CA ASP A 45 -0.38 2.22 -21.04
C ASP A 45 -1.03 3.51 -21.57
N THR A 46 -1.36 4.42 -20.66
CA THR A 46 -2.24 5.55 -20.92
C THR A 46 -1.60 6.89 -20.54
N ASN A 47 -0.58 6.90 -19.67
CA ASN A 47 -0.11 8.10 -18.96
C ASN A 47 -1.24 8.89 -18.28
N LYS A 48 -2.41 8.27 -18.07
CA LYS A 48 -3.61 8.94 -17.54
C LYS A 48 -3.67 8.88 -16.02
N TYR A 49 -3.18 7.81 -15.42
CA TYR A 49 -3.28 7.62 -13.98
C TYR A 49 -2.00 8.06 -13.29
N LYS A 50 -2.18 8.79 -12.19
CA LYS A 50 -1.12 9.21 -11.29
C LYS A 50 -1.22 8.40 -10.01
N PHE A 51 -0.08 7.99 -9.50
CA PHE A 51 0.03 7.20 -8.28
C PHE A 51 1.11 7.77 -7.36
N MET A 52 0.94 7.53 -6.07
CA MET A 52 1.99 7.67 -5.07
C MET A 52 2.21 6.32 -4.40
N ILE A 53 3.44 5.83 -4.43
CA ILE A 53 3.90 4.70 -3.63
C ILE A 53 4.64 5.26 -2.42
N TYR A 54 4.38 4.73 -1.24
CA TYR A 54 5.12 5.15 -0.04
C TYR A 54 5.61 3.95 0.76
N LYS A 55 6.68 4.16 1.52
CA LYS A 55 7.06 3.32 2.67
C LYS A 55 7.35 4.19 3.87
N ARG A 56 6.91 3.76 5.05
CA ARG A 56 7.09 4.41 6.34
C ARG A 56 7.59 3.39 7.36
N GLN A 57 8.63 3.74 8.10
CA GLN A 57 9.19 2.94 9.19
C GLN A 57 9.28 3.79 10.45
N ASN A 58 8.80 3.29 11.59
CA ASN A 58 9.13 3.84 12.91
C ASN A 58 10.57 3.45 13.28
N LYS A 59 11.38 4.45 13.68
CA LYS A 59 12.82 4.30 13.95
C LYS A 59 13.16 4.26 15.45
N ARG A 60 12.16 4.25 16.33
CA ARG A 60 12.38 4.00 17.76
C ARG A 60 12.85 2.56 17.98
N GLU A 61 13.72 2.40 18.96
CA GLU A 61 14.13 1.08 19.45
C GLU A 61 12.91 0.25 19.88
N GLY A 62 12.83 -0.99 19.41
CA GLY A 62 11.71 -1.89 19.71
C GLY A 62 10.44 -1.66 18.87
N MET A 63 10.49 -0.77 17.88
CA MET A 63 9.37 -0.46 16.97
C MET A 63 9.65 -0.91 15.53
N GLU A 64 10.52 -1.90 15.34
CA GLU A 64 10.88 -2.45 14.03
C GLU A 64 9.65 -2.97 13.28
N ASP A 65 8.66 -3.51 14.02
CA ASP A 65 7.39 -4.03 13.51
C ASP A 65 6.33 -2.95 13.19
N ASP A 66 6.58 -1.68 13.54
CA ASP A 66 5.71 -0.55 13.19
C ASP A 66 6.17 0.07 11.85
N PHE A 67 5.68 -0.56 10.78
CA PHE A 67 5.91 -0.10 9.43
C PHE A 67 4.67 -0.23 8.56
N SER A 68 4.68 0.52 7.46
CA SER A 68 3.71 0.34 6.39
C SER A 68 4.27 0.77 5.05
N CYS A 69 3.82 0.15 3.97
CA CYS A 69 3.98 0.67 2.63
C CYS A 69 2.68 0.55 1.86
N GLY A 70 2.46 1.41 0.87
CA GLY A 70 1.21 1.38 0.14
C GLY A 70 1.27 2.11 -1.18
N ILE A 71 0.22 1.94 -1.96
CA ILE A 71 -0.01 2.63 -3.22
C ILE A 71 -1.34 3.36 -3.18
N ILE A 72 -1.30 4.61 -3.60
CA ILE A 72 -2.41 5.54 -3.66
C ILE A 72 -2.62 5.92 -5.11
N TRP A 73 -3.86 5.87 -5.58
CA TRP A 73 -4.27 6.53 -6.81
C TRP A 73 -4.62 7.99 -6.51
N ILE A 74 -4.11 8.89 -7.36
CA ILE A 74 -4.44 10.32 -7.31
C ILE A 74 -5.39 10.58 -8.48
N ALA A 75 -6.66 10.83 -8.15
CA ALA A 75 -7.69 11.13 -9.12
C ALA A 75 -7.41 12.45 -9.86
N PRO A 76 -8.00 12.68 -11.04
CA PRO A 76 -7.88 13.97 -11.73
C PRO A 76 -8.33 15.18 -10.88
N SER A 77 -9.26 14.98 -9.94
CA SER A 77 -9.70 15.99 -8.97
C SER A 77 -8.62 16.34 -7.92
N GLY A 78 -7.56 15.54 -7.81
CA GLY A 78 -6.55 15.63 -6.76
C GLY A 78 -6.87 14.79 -5.51
N GLU A 79 -8.06 14.20 -5.43
CA GLU A 79 -8.41 13.31 -4.34
C GLU A 79 -7.61 12.01 -4.38
N MET A 80 -7.34 11.47 -3.19
CA MET A 80 -6.48 10.30 -3.01
C MET A 80 -7.30 9.09 -2.57
N LEU A 81 -7.06 7.95 -3.21
CA LEU A 81 -7.63 6.65 -2.86
C LEU A 81 -6.50 5.66 -2.61
N THR A 82 -6.35 5.18 -1.38
CA THR A 82 -5.41 4.08 -1.09
C THR A 82 -5.94 2.80 -1.72
N LEU A 83 -5.20 2.22 -2.67
CA LEU A 83 -5.60 0.98 -3.34
C LEU A 83 -5.16 -0.26 -2.56
N LYS A 84 -3.91 -0.24 -2.08
CA LYS A 84 -3.34 -1.30 -1.24
C LYS A 84 -2.39 -0.72 -0.21
N ARG A 85 -2.38 -1.30 0.99
CA ARG A 85 -1.44 -0.95 2.07
C ARG A 85 -1.02 -2.19 2.86
N TYR A 86 0.28 -2.41 2.93
CA TYR A 86 0.94 -3.51 3.61
C TYR A 86 1.41 -2.98 4.96
N ASN A 87 1.01 -3.62 6.05
CA ASN A 87 1.35 -3.22 7.41
C ASN A 87 2.22 -4.29 8.08
N GLY A 88 3.12 -3.84 8.95
CA GLY A 88 3.80 -4.71 9.92
C GLY A 88 2.85 -5.26 10.99
N PRO A 89 3.33 -6.18 11.83
CA PRO A 89 2.49 -6.93 12.77
C PRO A 89 2.02 -6.13 13.99
N ASN A 90 2.51 -4.90 14.21
CA ASN A 90 2.14 -4.05 15.35
C ASN A 90 0.75 -3.38 15.21
N HIS A 91 -0.02 -3.69 14.17
CA HIS A 91 -1.33 -3.06 13.93
C HIS A 91 -2.47 -4.08 14.09
N LYS A 92 -3.31 -3.90 15.12
CA LYS A 92 -4.59 -4.61 15.20
C LYS A 92 -5.57 -3.99 14.21
N HIS A 93 -6.28 -4.84 13.46
CA HIS A 93 -7.29 -4.39 12.50
C HIS A 93 -8.59 -5.18 12.67
N LYS A 94 -9.72 -4.52 12.40
CA LYS A 94 -11.04 -5.17 12.35
C LYS A 94 -11.68 -4.88 11.00
N ASN A 95 -12.01 -5.92 10.26
CA ASN A 95 -12.84 -5.75 9.08
C ASN A 95 -14.29 -5.54 9.51
N HIS A 96 -14.79 -4.33 9.34
CA HIS A 96 -16.07 -3.92 9.93
C HIS A 96 -17.28 -4.52 9.22
N LEU A 97 -17.17 -4.89 7.94
CA LEU A 97 -18.29 -5.50 7.20
C LEU A 97 -18.33 -7.02 7.42
N GLU A 98 -17.16 -7.65 7.58
CA GLU A 98 -16.97 -9.08 7.79
C GLU A 98 -17.04 -9.48 9.27
N ASN A 99 -16.91 -8.49 10.16
CA ASN A 99 -16.91 -8.66 11.62
C ASN A 99 -15.82 -9.61 12.16
N ASP A 100 -14.71 -9.76 11.44
CA ASP A 100 -13.51 -10.47 11.88
C ASP A 100 -12.37 -9.50 12.25
N SER A 101 -11.41 -10.00 13.02
CA SER A 101 -10.29 -9.21 13.54
C SER A 101 -8.95 -9.87 13.24
N LEU A 102 -8.00 -9.06 12.78
CA LEU A 102 -6.61 -9.42 12.57
C LEU A 102 -5.84 -8.88 13.79
N THR A 103 -5.60 -9.75 14.75
CA THR A 103 -5.01 -9.41 16.05
C THR A 103 -3.51 -9.53 16.13
N ASP A 104 -2.93 -10.26 15.18
CA ASP A 104 -1.56 -10.74 15.15
C ASP A 104 -1.08 -10.87 13.69
N GLY A 105 0.20 -10.59 13.49
CA GLY A 105 0.86 -10.76 12.20
C GLY A 105 0.66 -9.61 11.21
N ALA A 106 1.49 -9.64 10.17
CA ALA A 106 1.39 -8.72 9.06
C ALA A 106 0.06 -8.90 8.30
N HIS A 107 -0.42 -7.83 7.70
CA HIS A 107 -1.66 -7.85 6.93
C HIS A 107 -1.66 -6.79 5.83
N VAL A 108 -2.42 -7.09 4.77
CA VAL A 108 -2.57 -6.23 3.59
C VAL A 108 -3.98 -5.70 3.54
N HIS A 109 -4.12 -4.39 3.64
CA HIS A 109 -5.33 -3.65 3.34
C HIS A 109 -5.54 -3.53 1.83
N ILE A 110 -6.78 -3.66 1.40
CA ILE A 110 -7.17 -3.62 -0.02
C ILE A 110 -8.42 -2.75 -0.15
N ALA A 111 -8.40 -1.82 -1.11
CA ALA A 111 -9.58 -1.05 -1.48
C ALA A 111 -10.69 -1.98 -1.99
N THR A 112 -11.92 -1.78 -1.51
CA THR A 112 -13.08 -2.52 -2.04
C THR A 112 -14.28 -1.60 -2.25
N GLU A 113 -15.03 -1.86 -3.31
CA GLU A 113 -16.28 -1.21 -3.66
C GLU A 113 -17.28 -1.30 -2.51
N ARG A 114 -17.38 -2.46 -1.84
CA ARG A 114 -18.30 -2.67 -0.72
C ARG A 114 -18.01 -1.75 0.48
N TYR A 115 -16.73 -1.51 0.79
CA TYR A 115 -16.36 -0.58 1.86
C TYR A 115 -16.65 0.87 1.50
N ILE A 116 -16.40 1.26 0.25
CA ILE A 116 -16.68 2.60 -0.24
C ILE A 116 -18.19 2.88 -0.22
N ARG A 117 -19.01 1.94 -0.72
CA ARG A 117 -20.48 2.01 -0.67
C ARG A 117 -21.04 2.07 0.75
N ALA A 118 -20.38 1.41 1.69
CA ALA A 118 -20.73 1.46 3.10
C ALA A 118 -20.24 2.74 3.81
N ASN A 119 -19.73 3.73 3.08
CA ASN A 119 -19.16 4.98 3.61
C ASN A 119 -18.05 4.73 4.64
N LYS A 120 -17.25 3.68 4.43
CA LYS A 120 -16.05 3.36 5.21
C LYS A 120 -14.80 3.71 4.40
N LYS A 121 -13.62 3.66 5.05
CA LYS A 121 -12.34 3.78 4.33
C LYS A 121 -12.28 2.72 3.24
N ALA A 122 -11.85 3.12 2.04
CA ALA A 122 -11.80 2.23 0.87
C ALA A 122 -10.99 0.97 1.19
N GLU A 123 -9.80 1.14 1.76
CA GLU A 123 -8.88 0.10 2.21
C GLU A 123 -9.20 -0.45 3.61
N GLY A 124 -10.47 -0.37 4.04
CA GLY A 124 -10.90 -0.85 5.35
C GLY A 124 -11.00 -2.38 5.46
N PHE A 125 -10.93 -3.11 4.34
CA PHE A 125 -10.78 -4.55 4.31
C PHE A 125 -9.28 -4.92 4.32
N ALA A 126 -8.89 -5.92 5.12
CA ALA A 126 -7.54 -6.45 5.14
C ALA A 126 -7.48 -7.97 5.32
N GLU A 127 -6.40 -8.56 4.83
CA GLU A 127 -6.12 -10.00 4.90
C GLU A 127 -4.76 -10.24 5.56
N LYS A 128 -4.65 -11.29 6.39
CA LYS A 128 -3.36 -11.70 6.98
C LYS A 128 -2.40 -12.13 5.89
N THR A 129 -1.10 -11.93 6.12
CA THR A 129 -0.06 -12.33 5.17
C THR A 129 1.21 -12.77 5.89
N SER A 130 1.96 -13.64 5.24
CA SER A 130 3.31 -14.06 5.62
C SER A 130 4.34 -13.75 4.54
N CYS A 131 3.98 -12.93 3.54
CA CYS A 131 4.85 -12.65 2.39
C CYS A 131 6.04 -11.75 2.71
N TYR A 132 6.05 -11.11 3.87
CA TYR A 132 7.09 -10.21 4.33
C TYR A 132 7.12 -10.16 5.87
N ILE A 133 8.27 -9.75 6.40
CA ILE A 133 8.53 -9.44 7.80
C ILE A 133 9.17 -8.06 7.97
N THR A 134 9.75 -7.47 6.92
CA THR A 134 10.31 -6.12 6.96
C THR A 134 9.57 -5.14 6.04
N VAL A 135 9.81 -3.83 6.23
CA VAL A 135 9.30 -2.79 5.33
C VAL A 135 9.84 -2.91 3.90
N GLU A 136 11.07 -3.41 3.72
CA GLU A 136 11.65 -3.60 2.39
C GLU A 136 11.02 -4.79 1.68
N GLY A 137 10.81 -5.91 2.39
CA GLY A 137 10.05 -7.05 1.89
C GLY A 137 8.61 -6.67 1.55
N ALA A 138 7.95 -5.88 2.39
CA ALA A 138 6.61 -5.37 2.12
C ALA A 138 6.57 -4.51 0.84
N LEU A 139 7.54 -3.60 0.67
CA LEU A 139 7.67 -2.78 -0.53
C LEU A 139 7.91 -3.64 -1.77
N HIS A 140 8.75 -4.68 -1.67
CA HIS A 140 8.99 -5.63 -2.75
C HIS A 140 7.70 -6.36 -3.16
N CYS A 141 6.93 -6.86 -2.19
CA CYS A 141 5.63 -7.49 -2.45
C CYS A 141 4.66 -6.52 -3.12
N LEU A 142 4.56 -5.28 -2.62
CA LEU A 142 3.72 -4.23 -3.19
C LEU A 142 4.09 -3.93 -4.66
N VAL A 143 5.39 -3.73 -4.93
CA VAL A 143 5.92 -3.41 -6.26
C VAL A 143 5.61 -4.51 -7.27
N LYS A 144 5.78 -5.77 -6.88
CA LYS A 144 5.40 -6.93 -7.72
C LYS A 144 3.90 -7.00 -7.93
N ALA A 145 3.11 -6.95 -6.85
CA ALA A 145 1.66 -7.12 -6.91
C ALA A 145 0.95 -5.99 -7.67
N CYS A 146 1.53 -4.79 -7.70
CA CYS A 146 0.94 -3.60 -8.34
C CYS A 146 1.65 -3.23 -9.66
N ASN A 147 2.44 -4.14 -10.23
CA ASN A 147 3.16 -3.97 -11.50
C ASN A 147 3.94 -2.64 -11.62
N VAL A 148 4.67 -2.28 -10.56
CA VAL A 148 5.46 -1.04 -10.48
C VAL A 148 6.85 -1.27 -11.09
N LYS A 149 7.27 -0.39 -11.98
CA LYS A 149 8.58 -0.39 -12.66
C LYS A 149 9.44 0.79 -12.23
N ASN A 150 10.73 0.71 -12.57
CA ASN A 150 11.72 1.77 -12.33
C ASN A 150 11.94 2.10 -10.84
N ILE A 151 11.90 1.08 -9.98
CA ILE A 151 12.25 1.17 -8.57
C ILE A 151 12.98 -0.11 -8.16
N GLN A 152 14.08 0.03 -7.44
CA GLN A 152 14.80 -1.12 -6.88
C GLN A 152 14.20 -1.50 -5.53
N THR A 153 14.01 -2.79 -5.32
CA THR A 153 13.47 -3.35 -4.07
C THR A 153 14.20 -4.63 -3.73
N THR A 154 14.27 -4.96 -2.45
CA THR A 154 14.91 -6.17 -1.94
C THR A 154 13.84 -7.05 -1.31
N PRO A 155 13.65 -8.31 -1.74
CA PRO A 155 12.77 -9.23 -1.02
C PRO A 155 13.35 -9.55 0.36
N ASP A 156 12.49 -9.93 1.30
CA ASP A 156 12.99 -10.61 2.50
C ASP A 156 13.62 -11.95 2.09
N GLU A 157 14.73 -12.32 2.74
CA GLU A 157 15.37 -13.61 2.47
C GLU A 157 14.40 -14.76 2.77
N SER A 158 14.34 -15.74 1.87
CA SER A 158 13.65 -17.00 2.17
C SER A 158 14.39 -17.62 3.34
N ARG A 159 13.73 -17.78 4.49
CA ARG A 159 14.29 -18.58 5.58
C ARG A 159 14.53 -19.98 5.02
N LEU A 160 15.78 -20.29 4.70
CA LEU A 160 16.26 -21.65 4.58
C LEU A 160 16.14 -22.22 6.01
N PHE A 161 15.04 -22.93 6.26
CA PHE A 161 14.89 -23.75 7.45
C PHE A 161 15.77 -24.99 7.32
#